data_AF-A0A8T0FQR4-F1
#
_entry.id   AF-A0A8T0FQR4-F1
#
_cell.length_a   1.000
_cell.length_b   1.000
_cell.length_c   1.000
_cell.angle_alpha   90.00
_cell.angle_beta   90.00
_cell.angle_gamma   90.00
#
_symmetry.space_group_name_H-M   'P 1'
#
loop_
_entity.id
_entity.type
_entity.pdbx_description
1 polymer ?
#
loop_
_entity_poly.entity_id
_entity_poly.type
_entity_poly.pdbx_seq_one_letter_code
_entity_poly.pdbx_strand_id
1 'polypeptide(L)'
;MSDITEAYNNSSRPLKHHEQLYLPPSIRELKKIRNRAKKNWQNNRDPSSKNTYNRAQEKFRTAITEYNSSVYLKQNEILNSQDNSLWRATKRLKQKRSPIPQLIDPISKLPAHTDIQKAEIIADHFEDQFKPNNLPNKQTE
;
A
#
# COMPACT_ATOMS: atom_id res chain seq x y z
N MET A 1 6.80 -31.54 -4.87
CA MET A 1 5.74 -30.50 -4.74
C MET A 1 5.60 -29.94 -3.32
N SER A 2 6.10 -30.61 -2.27
CA SER A 2 6.09 -30.11 -0.88
C SER A 2 6.86 -28.80 -0.67
N ASP A 3 8.03 -28.67 -1.30
CA ASP A 3 8.94 -27.53 -1.10
C ASP A 3 8.33 -26.16 -1.39
N ILE A 4 7.52 -26.04 -2.44
CA ILE A 4 6.96 -24.75 -2.84
C ILE A 4 5.89 -24.31 -1.85
N THR A 5 5.03 -25.24 -1.42
CA THR A 5 4.02 -24.98 -0.39
C THR A 5 4.65 -24.65 0.96
N GLU A 6 5.77 -25.29 1.29
CA GLU A 6 6.49 -25.10 2.54
C GLU A 6 7.25 -23.76 2.56
N ALA A 7 7.94 -23.41 1.47
CA ALA A 7 8.57 -22.10 1.30
C ALA A 7 7.55 -20.95 1.32
N TYR A 8 6.37 -21.13 0.74
CA TYR A 8 5.29 -20.13 0.78
C TYR A 8 4.80 -19.89 2.21
N ASN A 9 4.62 -20.95 3.00
CA ASN A 9 4.17 -20.85 4.39
C ASN A 9 5.25 -20.22 5.29
N ASN A 10 6.53 -20.55 5.08
CA ASN A 10 7.65 -20.01 5.86
C ASN A 10 7.96 -18.54 5.53
N SER A 11 7.76 -18.11 4.28
CA SER A 11 7.94 -16.71 3.85
C SER A 11 6.75 -15.81 4.19
N SER A 12 5.57 -16.40 4.42
CA SER A 12 4.37 -15.66 4.83
C SER A 12 4.43 -15.35 6.32
N ARG A 13 4.64 -14.08 6.68
CA ARG A 13 4.47 -13.65 8.07
C ARG A 13 3.04 -13.98 8.53
N PRO A 14 2.84 -14.74 9.62
CA PRO A 14 1.50 -14.97 10.15
C PRO A 14 0.91 -13.62 10.56
N LEU A 15 -0.23 -13.27 9.95
CA LEU A 15 -0.96 -12.06 10.31
C LEU A 15 -1.38 -12.18 11.78
N LYS A 16 -0.99 -11.21 12.61
CA LYS A 16 -1.36 -11.19 14.03
C LYS A 16 -2.89 -11.22 14.18
N HIS A 17 -3.41 -11.79 15.26
CA HIS A 17 -4.86 -11.84 15.51
C HIS A 17 -5.53 -10.45 15.51
N HIS A 18 -4.80 -9.38 15.84
CA HIS A 18 -5.27 -7.99 15.71
C HIS A 18 -4.91 -7.32 14.37
N GLU A 19 -4.05 -7.93 13.54
CA GLU A 19 -3.87 -7.57 12.13
C GLU A 19 -4.99 -8.17 11.26
N GLN A 20 -5.73 -9.15 11.79
CA GLN A 20 -7.01 -9.60 11.26
C GLN A 20 -8.14 -8.58 11.52
N LEU A 21 -7.87 -7.29 11.33
CA LEU A 21 -8.91 -6.27 11.07
C LEU A 21 -9.48 -6.52 9.67
N TYR A 22 -10.01 -7.73 9.48
CA TYR A 22 -10.66 -8.11 8.27
C TYR A 22 -11.99 -7.37 8.23
N LEU A 23 -12.15 -6.57 7.18
CA LEU A 23 -13.42 -6.07 6.69
C LEU A 23 -14.56 -7.05 7.04
N PRO A 24 -15.76 -6.56 7.43
CA PRO A 24 -16.90 -7.39 7.74
C PRO A 24 -17.06 -8.54 6.74
N PRO A 25 -17.46 -9.76 7.18
CA PRO A 25 -17.57 -10.91 6.29
C PRO A 25 -18.33 -10.62 4.98
N SER A 26 -19.40 -9.83 5.05
CA SER A 26 -20.16 -9.35 3.88
C SER A 26 -19.28 -8.62 2.85
N ILE A 27 -18.43 -7.69 3.29
CA ILE A 27 -17.55 -6.91 2.42
C ILE A 27 -16.42 -7.77 1.85
N ARG A 28 -15.95 -8.78 2.61
CA ARG A 28 -14.98 -9.75 2.09
C ARG A 28 -15.56 -10.59 0.96
N GLU A 29 -16.80 -11.02 1.09
CA GLU A 29 -17.48 -11.74 0.00
C GLU A 29 -17.64 -10.85 -1.24
N LEU A 30 -18.01 -9.57 -1.07
CA LEU A 30 -18.03 -8.61 -2.18
C LEU A 30 -16.65 -8.45 -2.84
N LYS A 31 -15.57 -8.41 -2.04
CA LYS A 31 -14.19 -8.36 -2.55
C LYS A 31 -13.85 -9.61 -3.38
N LYS A 32 -14.22 -10.80 -2.91
CA LYS A 32 -14.01 -12.07 -3.63
C LYS A 32 -14.77 -12.08 -4.95
N ILE A 33 -16.05 -11.70 -4.94
CA ILE A 33 -16.89 -11.62 -6.16
C ILE A 33 -16.27 -10.64 -7.17
N ARG A 34 -15.89 -9.44 -6.71
CA ARG A 34 -15.23 -8.42 -7.54
C ARG A 34 -13.92 -8.91 -8.14
N ASN A 35 -13.08 -9.60 -7.38
CA ASN A 35 -11.82 -10.16 -7.87
C ASN A 35 -12.05 -11.28 -8.90
N ARG A 36 -13.05 -12.15 -8.68
CA ARG A 36 -13.43 -13.18 -9.65
C ARG A 36 -13.92 -12.57 -10.96
N ALA A 37 -14.77 -11.55 -10.88
CA ALA A 37 -15.25 -10.83 -12.06
C ALA A 37 -14.11 -10.11 -12.80
N LYS A 38 -13.15 -9.52 -12.07
CA LYS A 38 -11.95 -8.91 -12.66
C LYS A 38 -11.13 -9.94 -13.43
N LYS A 39 -10.88 -11.12 -12.84
CA LYS A 39 -10.14 -12.21 -13.48
C LYS A 39 -10.83 -12.66 -14.78
N ASN A 40 -12.16 -12.84 -14.74
CA ASN A 40 -12.93 -13.21 -15.94
C ASN A 40 -12.79 -12.14 -17.04
N TRP A 41 -12.98 -10.86 -16.72
CA TRP A 41 -12.80 -9.78 -17.69
C TRP A 41 -11.38 -9.71 -18.25
N GLN A 42 -10.36 -9.91 -17.42
CA GLN A 42 -8.97 -9.90 -17.88
C GLN A 42 -8.65 -11.03 -18.85
N ASN A 43 -9.29 -12.20 -18.67
CA ASN A 43 -9.13 -13.36 -19.54
C ASN A 43 -9.89 -13.19 -20.87
N ASN A 44 -11.17 -12.80 -20.81
CA ASN A 44 -12.06 -12.83 -21.97
C ASN A 44 -12.07 -11.52 -22.77
N ARG A 45 -11.81 -10.38 -22.11
CA ARG A 45 -11.78 -9.03 -22.69
C ARG A 45 -13.07 -8.57 -23.41
N ASP A 46 -14.20 -9.21 -23.14
CA ASP A 46 -15.48 -8.85 -23.75
C ASP A 46 -16.28 -7.78 -22.94
N PRO A 47 -17.23 -7.06 -23.58
CA PRO A 47 -18.03 -6.05 -22.90
C PRO A 47 -18.94 -6.60 -21.79
N SER A 48 -19.43 -7.83 -21.91
CA SER A 48 -20.34 -8.43 -20.92
C SER A 48 -19.61 -8.73 -19.61
N SER A 49 -18.42 -9.33 -19.69
CA SER A 49 -17.56 -9.55 -18.52
C SER A 49 -17.10 -8.23 -17.90
N LYS A 50 -16.81 -7.20 -18.70
CA LYS A 50 -16.51 -5.84 -18.22
C LYS A 50 -17.66 -5.26 -17.41
N ASN A 51 -18.90 -5.38 -17.90
CA ASN A 51 -20.09 -4.90 -17.21
C ASN A 51 -20.30 -5.62 -15.87
N THR A 52 -20.10 -6.94 -15.86
CA THR A 52 -20.14 -7.75 -14.63
C THR A 52 -19.10 -7.29 -13.61
N TYR A 53 -17.86 -7.06 -14.04
CA TYR A 53 -16.81 -6.53 -13.18
C TYR A 53 -17.15 -5.14 -12.64
N ASN A 54 -17.60 -4.22 -13.49
CA ASN A 54 -17.97 -2.87 -13.09
C ASN A 54 -19.09 -2.87 -12.04
N ARG A 55 -20.14 -3.70 -12.23
CA ARG A 55 -21.23 -3.87 -11.25
C ARG A 55 -20.71 -4.41 -9.91
N ALA A 56 -19.84 -5.42 -9.93
CA ALA A 56 -19.25 -5.98 -8.71
C ALA A 56 -18.31 -4.97 -8.02
N GLN A 57 -17.57 -4.19 -8.79
CA GLN A 57 -16.70 -3.12 -8.31
C GLN A 57 -17.49 -2.01 -7.64
N GLU A 58 -18.61 -1.59 -8.23
CA GLU A 58 -19.47 -0.56 -7.64
C GLU A 58 -20.04 -1.02 -6.31
N LYS A 59 -20.65 -2.22 -6.26
CA LYS A 59 -21.14 -2.81 -5.01
C LYS A 59 -20.08 -2.87 -3.91
N PHE A 60 -18.85 -3.26 -4.26
CA PHE A 60 -17.74 -3.29 -3.31
C PHE A 60 -17.35 -1.88 -2.84
N ARG A 61 -17.28 -0.90 -3.75
CA ARG A 61 -16.95 0.50 -3.40
C ARG A 61 -18.00 1.09 -2.47
N THR A 62 -19.29 0.95 -2.80
CA THR A 62 -20.39 1.43 -1.98
C THR A 62 -20.32 0.85 -0.56
N ALA A 63 -20.20 -0.47 -0.44
CA ALA A 63 -20.13 -1.13 0.86
C ALA A 63 -18.91 -0.70 1.70
N ILE A 64 -17.76 -0.47 1.05
CA ILE A 64 -16.57 0.05 1.75
C ILE A 64 -16.78 1.48 2.22
N THR A 65 -17.36 2.34 1.37
CA THR A 65 -17.65 3.73 1.73
C THR A 65 -18.61 3.79 2.91
N GLU A 66 -19.72 3.04 2.87
CA GLU A 66 -20.69 2.95 3.96
C GLU A 66 -20.06 2.44 5.26
N TYR A 67 -19.27 1.37 5.17
CA TYR A 67 -18.56 0.82 6.33
C TYR A 67 -17.60 1.84 6.93
N ASN A 68 -16.75 2.47 6.13
CA ASN A 68 -15.80 3.47 6.61
C ASN A 68 -16.52 4.66 7.25
N SER A 69 -17.61 5.13 6.64
CA SER A 69 -18.45 6.19 7.22
C SER A 69 -19.03 5.77 8.57
N SER A 70 -19.58 4.56 8.66
CA SER A 70 -20.14 4.04 9.93
C SER A 70 -19.09 3.89 11.03
N VAL A 71 -17.89 3.42 10.68
CA VAL A 71 -16.76 3.30 11.62
C VAL A 71 -16.31 4.68 12.08
N TYR A 72 -16.23 5.64 11.17
CA TYR A 72 -15.86 7.01 11.50
C TYR A 72 -16.88 7.68 12.42
N LEU A 73 -18.18 7.51 12.17
CA LEU A 73 -19.25 8.01 13.05
C LEU A 73 -19.14 7.42 14.47
N LYS A 74 -19.01 6.10 14.59
CA LYS A 74 -18.80 5.42 15.88
C LYS A 74 -17.54 5.91 16.60
N GLN A 75 -16.46 6.15 15.87
CA GLN A 75 -15.24 6.70 16.45
C GLN A 75 -15.46 8.10 17.02
N ASN A 76 -16.24 8.94 16.34
CA ASN A 76 -16.58 10.29 16.82
C ASN A 76 -17.46 10.25 18.07
N GLU A 77 -18.41 9.32 18.16
CA GLU A 77 -19.30 9.15 19.32
C GLU A 77 -18.53 8.79 20.60
N ILE A 78 -17.41 8.08 20.49
CA ILE A 78 -16.60 7.62 21.62
C ILE A 78 -15.54 8.66 22.04
N LEU A 79 -15.38 9.76 21.28
CA LEU A 79 -14.39 10.79 21.63
C LEU A 79 -14.74 11.45 22.96
N ASN A 80 -13.73 11.56 23.83
CA ASN A 80 -13.87 12.12 25.16
C ASN A 80 -12.66 13.02 25.51
N SER A 81 -12.90 13.95 26.44
CA SER A 81 -11.88 14.86 26.96
C SER A 81 -11.00 14.23 28.04
N GLN A 82 -11.48 13.18 28.72
CA GLN A 82 -10.80 12.58 29.88
C GLN A 82 -9.70 11.57 29.51
N ASP A 83 -9.81 10.90 28.35
CA ASP A 83 -8.94 9.77 27.96
C ASP A 83 -7.94 10.13 26.84
N ASN A 84 -7.73 11.43 26.59
CA ASN A 84 -6.91 11.98 25.51
C ASN A 84 -7.35 11.58 24.08
N SER A 85 -8.49 10.88 23.89
CA SER A 85 -8.96 10.45 22.58
C SER A 85 -9.26 11.65 21.67
N LEU A 86 -9.90 12.70 22.21
CA LEU A 86 -10.18 13.95 21.50
C LEU A 86 -8.88 14.66 21.05
N TRP A 87 -7.86 14.72 21.91
CA TRP A 87 -6.56 15.29 21.54
C TRP A 87 -5.87 14.48 20.43
N ARG A 88 -5.94 13.14 20.47
CA ARG A 88 -5.35 12.30 19.42
C ARG A 88 -6.07 12.50 18.09
N ALA A 89 -7.40 12.59 18.10
CA ALA A 89 -8.21 12.83 16.90
C ALA A 89 -7.90 14.21 16.28
N THR A 90 -7.92 15.26 17.10
CA THR A 90 -7.59 16.63 16.66
C THR A 90 -6.15 16.75 16.18
N LYS A 91 -5.18 16.10 16.83
CA LYS A 91 -3.79 16.04 16.37
C LYS A 91 -3.68 15.42 14.97
N ARG A 92 -4.39 14.31 14.69
CA ARG A 92 -4.41 13.68 13.36
C ARG A 92 -5.00 14.60 12.30
N LEU A 93 -6.08 15.32 12.62
CA LEU A 93 -6.71 16.28 11.70
C LEU A 93 -5.79 17.48 11.40
N LYS A 94 -5.08 17.97 12.42
CA LYS A 94 -4.13 19.10 12.28
C LYS A 94 -2.76 18.68 11.78
N GLN A 95 -2.50 17.38 11.63
CA GLN A 95 -1.21 16.88 11.19
C GLN A 95 -0.98 17.31 9.73
N LYS A 96 -0.07 18.27 9.54
CA LYS A 96 0.43 18.62 8.22
C LYS A 96 1.27 17.45 7.71
N ARG A 97 0.97 16.97 6.50
CA ARG A 97 1.86 16.05 5.81
C ARG A 97 3.07 16.86 5.36
N SER A 98 4.27 16.40 5.72
CA SER A 98 5.48 16.96 5.11
C SER A 98 5.42 16.67 3.61
N PRO A 99 5.66 17.68 2.75
CA PRO A 99 5.81 17.41 1.33
C PRO A 99 6.95 16.40 1.15
N ILE A 100 6.77 15.47 0.22
CA ILE A 100 7.88 14.61 -0.20
C ILE A 100 8.95 15.56 -0.76
N PRO A 101 10.20 15.52 -0.25
CA PRO A 101 11.24 16.39 -0.75
C PRO A 101 11.46 16.12 -2.25
N GLN A 102 11.74 17.18 -3.01
CA GLN A 102 12.09 17.04 -4.41
C GLN A 102 13.40 16.26 -4.51
N LEU A 103 13.55 15.47 -5.57
CA LEU A 103 14.81 14.78 -5.84
C LEU A 103 15.84 15.85 -6.19
N ILE A 104 16.91 15.94 -5.40
CA ILE A 104 17.98 16.92 -5.60
C ILE A 104 19.14 16.22 -6.28
N ASP A 105 19.63 16.82 -7.36
CA ASP A 105 20.85 16.36 -8.00
C ASP A 105 22.05 16.56 -7.05
N PRO A 106 22.80 15.49 -6.73
CA PRO A 106 23.99 15.58 -5.90
C PRO A 106 25.04 16.57 -6.42
N ILE A 107 25.12 16.76 -7.74
CA ILE A 107 26.12 17.56 -8.43
C ILE A 107 25.67 19.02 -8.50
N SER A 108 24.56 19.32 -9.18
CA SER A 108 24.10 20.70 -9.36
C SER A 108 23.48 21.31 -8.10
N LYS A 109 23.13 20.49 -7.10
CA LYS A 109 22.37 20.88 -5.89
C LYS A 109 21.01 21.51 -6.19
N LEU A 110 20.52 21.37 -7.41
CA LEU A 110 19.22 21.86 -7.83
C LEU A 110 18.19 20.73 -7.84
N PRO A 111 16.89 21.03 -7.66
CA PRO A 111 15.86 20.03 -7.78
C PRO A 111 15.64 19.56 -9.22
N ALA A 112 15.38 18.26 -9.38
CA ALA A 112 15.01 17.67 -10.66
C ALA A 112 13.55 17.98 -11.00
N HIS A 113 13.35 18.74 -12.08
CA HIS A 113 12.02 19.16 -12.51
C HIS A 113 11.44 18.26 -13.59
N THR A 114 12.30 17.71 -14.46
CA THR A 114 11.90 16.83 -15.56
C THR A 114 12.05 15.35 -15.21
N ASP A 115 11.33 14.48 -15.91
CA ASP A 115 11.42 13.04 -15.67
C ASP A 115 12.76 12.46 -16.14
N ILE A 116 13.38 13.06 -17.15
CA ILE A 116 14.73 12.68 -17.63
C ILE A 116 15.77 12.96 -16.54
N GLN A 117 15.79 14.17 -15.97
CA GLN A 117 16.70 14.53 -14.87
C GLN A 117 16.53 13.58 -13.66
N LYS A 118 15.29 13.21 -13.32
CA LYS A 118 15.05 12.25 -12.23
C LYS A 118 15.62 10.87 -12.55
N ALA A 119 15.46 10.40 -13.79
CA ALA A 119 15.98 9.11 -14.23
C ALA A 119 17.52 9.09 -14.16
N GLU A 120 18.18 10.14 -14.62
CA GLU A 120 19.64 10.30 -14.58
C GLU A 120 20.15 10.28 -13.13
N ILE A 121 19.59 11.10 -12.23
CA ILE A 121 20.00 11.13 -10.82
C ILE A 121 19.85 9.76 -10.15
N ILE A 122 18.78 9.02 -10.46
CA ILE A 122 18.55 7.68 -9.92
C ILE A 122 19.57 6.69 -10.50
N ALA A 123 19.90 6.80 -11.80
CA ALA A 123 20.90 5.96 -12.45
C ALA A 123 22.29 6.17 -11.82
N ASP A 124 22.72 7.43 -11.69
CA ASP A 124 24.00 7.80 -11.07
C ASP A 124 24.08 7.30 -9.63
N HIS A 125 23.00 7.49 -8.85
CA HIS A 125 22.93 6.98 -7.48
C HIS A 125 23.12 5.46 -7.42
N PHE A 126 22.46 4.70 -8.30
CA PHE A 126 22.62 3.25 -8.33
C PHE A 126 24.00 2.83 -8.80
N GLU A 127 24.57 3.50 -9.81
CA GLU A 127 25.93 3.24 -10.25
C GLU A 127 26.91 3.35 -9.08
N ASP A 128 26.79 4.41 -8.27
CA ASP A 128 27.61 4.59 -7.08
C ASP A 128 27.39 3.52 -6.01
N GLN A 129 26.14 3.13 -5.75
CA GLN A 129 25.81 2.11 -4.74
C GLN A 129 26.35 0.72 -5.09
N PHE A 130 26.47 0.40 -6.38
CA PHE A 130 26.91 -0.92 -6.84
C PHE A 130 28.40 -0.99 -7.20
N LYS A 131 29.20 0.03 -6.85
CA LYS A 131 30.65 -0.03 -6.96
C LYS A 131 31.23 -1.02 -5.93
N PRO A 132 32.22 -1.86 -6.30
CA PRO A 132 32.84 -2.79 -5.37
C PRO A 132 33.53 -2.02 -4.24
N ASN A 133 33.21 -2.37 -3.00
CA ASN A 133 33.88 -1.78 -1.85
C ASN A 133 35.32 -2.33 -1.75
N ASN A 134 36.29 -1.42 -1.66
CA ASN A 134 37.69 -1.76 -1.31
C ASN A 134 37.80 -2.09 0.19
N LEU A 135 37.10 -3.14 0.63
CA LEU A 135 37.32 -3.70 1.95
C LEU A 135 38.44 -4.74 1.84
N PRO A 136 39.54 -4.60 2.58
CA PRO A 136 40.60 -5.60 2.58
C PRO A 136 40.02 -6.93 3.09
N ASN A 137 40.09 -7.96 2.23
CA ASN A 137 39.70 -9.31 2.61
C ASN A 137 40.77 -9.89 3.55
N LYS A 138 40.51 -9.87 4.85
CA LYS A 138 41.42 -10.40 5.88
C LYS A 138 41.63 -11.93 5.80
N GLN A 139 41.01 -12.64 4.86
CA GLN A 139 41.09 -14.10 4.72
C GLN A 139 41.91 -14.56 3.50
N THR A 140 42.70 -13.69 2.86
CA THR A 140 43.54 -14.06 1.70
C THR A 140 45.05 -13.84 1.93
N GLU A 141 45.50 -13.82 3.19
CA GLU A 141 46.92 -13.99 3.55
C GLU A 141 47.13 -15.36 4.21
#